data_AF-A0A967N806-F1
#
_entry.id   AF-A0A967N806-F1
#
_cell.length_a   1.000
_cell.length_b   1.000
_cell.length_c   1.000
_cell.angle_alpha   90.00
_cell.angle_beta   90.00
_cell.angle_gamma   90.00
#
_symmetry.space_group_name_H-M   'P 1'
#
loop_
_entity.id
_entity.type
_entity.pdbx_description
1 polymer ?
#
loop_
_entity_poly.entity_id
_entity_poly.type
_entity_poly.pdbx_seq_one_letter_code
_entity_poly.pdbx_strand_id
1 'polypeptide(L)' 'MDGNVRRVLSRLFDEPDPKPAWLRETAGALVDPDRPGDWNQALMELGATVCAARRPACPSCPVSGWCGARAAGT' A
#
# COMPACT_ATOMS: atom_id res chain seq x y z
N MET A 1 -7.32 -3.80 10.45
CA MET A 1 -6.24 -3.17 9.67
C MET A 1 -6.80 -1.89 9.06
N ASP A 2 -6.01 -0.84 9.02
CA ASP A 2 -6.43 0.48 8.52
C ASP A 2 -6.77 0.46 7.01
N GLY A 3 -7.72 1.31 6.58
CA GLY A 3 -8.21 1.35 5.20
C GLY A 3 -7.19 1.92 4.19
N ASN A 4 -6.28 2.79 4.64
CA ASN A 4 -5.19 3.31 3.81
C ASN A 4 -4.15 2.22 3.56
N VAL A 5 -3.75 1.50 4.61
CA VAL A 5 -2.83 0.35 4.51
C VAL A 5 -3.39 -0.70 3.55
N ARG A 6 -4.66 -1.11 3.73
CA ARG A 6 -5.32 -2.09 2.84
C ARG A 6 -5.25 -1.65 1.38
N ARG A 7 -5.59 -0.40 1.09
CA ARG A 7 -5.62 0.13 -0.29
C ARG A 7 -4.24 0.22 -0.91
N VAL A 8 -3.25 0.67 -0.14
CA VAL A 8 -1.87 0.76 -0.65
C VAL A 8 -1.36 -0.63 -1.00
N LEU A 9 -1.52 -1.61 -0.11
CA LEU A 9 -1.08 -2.99 -0.37
C LEU A 9 -1.85 -3.63 -1.54
N SER A 10 -3.17 -3.46 -1.57
CA SER A 10 -4.03 -3.90 -2.68
C SER A 10 -3.50 -3.41 -4.03
N ARG A 11 -3.22 -2.11 -4.17
CA ARG A 11 -2.72 -1.54 -5.43
C ARG A 11 -1.26 -1.91 -5.71
N LEU A 12 -0.42 -1.94 -4.68
CA LEU A 12 1.00 -2.28 -4.83
C LEU A 12 1.17 -3.67 -5.45
N PHE A 13 0.32 -4.62 -5.04
CA PHE A 13 0.35 -6.00 -5.53
C PHE A 13 -0.73 -6.32 -6.58
N ASP A 14 -1.50 -5.33 -7.03
CA ASP A 14 -2.64 -5.51 -7.94
C ASP A 14 -3.63 -6.60 -7.50
N GLU A 15 -3.93 -6.62 -6.20
CA GLU A 15 -4.88 -7.53 -5.56
C GLU A 15 -6.20 -6.77 -5.26
N PRO A 16 -7.24 -6.89 -6.11
CA PRO A 16 -8.46 -6.10 -6.00
C PRO A 16 -9.38 -6.51 -4.84
N ASP A 17 -9.32 -7.77 -4.37
CA ASP A 17 -10.12 -8.24 -3.24
C ASP A 17 -9.24 -8.95 -2.18
N PRO A 18 -8.37 -8.19 -1.49
CA PRO A 18 -7.41 -8.77 -0.59
C PRO A 18 -8.12 -9.30 0.66
N LYS A 19 -7.99 -10.60 0.90
CA LYS A 19 -8.49 -11.26 2.12
C LYS A 19 -7.72 -10.77 3.35
N PRO A 20 -8.34 -10.75 4.54
CA PRO A 20 -7.66 -10.34 5.77
C PRO A 20 -6.38 -11.13 6.09
N ALA A 21 -6.33 -12.43 5.74
CA ALA A 21 -5.12 -13.25 5.91
C ALA A 21 -3.98 -12.77 5.02
N TRP A 22 -4.24 -12.62 3.71
CA TRP A 22 -3.28 -12.11 2.74
C TRP A 22 -2.74 -10.73 3.16
N LEU A 23 -3.59 -9.82 3.63
CA LEU A 23 -3.15 -8.52 4.12
C LEU A 23 -2.15 -8.62 5.28
N ARG A 24 -2.43 -9.51 6.25
CA ARG A 24 -1.54 -9.71 7.41
C ARG A 24 -0.20 -10.32 6.99
N GLU A 25 -0.23 -11.31 6.11
CA GLU A 25 0.97 -11.99 5.61
C GLU A 25 1.84 -11.03 4.79
N THR A 26 1.24 -10.31 3.84
CA THR A 26 1.93 -9.34 2.99
C THR A 26 2.49 -8.18 3.80
N ALA A 27 1.71 -7.61 4.73
CA ALA A 27 2.23 -6.56 5.62
C ALA A 27 3.35 -7.08 6.52
N GLY A 28 3.21 -8.28 7.07
CA GLY A 28 4.24 -8.93 7.89
C GLY A 28 5.54 -9.22 7.13
N ALA A 29 5.45 -9.49 5.82
CA ALA A 29 6.63 -9.71 4.98
C ALA A 29 7.37 -8.42 4.61
N LEU A 30 6.69 -7.26 4.64
CA LEU A 30 7.25 -5.97 4.22
C LEU A 30 7.63 -5.04 5.37
N VAL A 31 7.07 -5.27 6.56
CA VAL A 31 7.29 -4.38 7.70
C VAL A 31 8.77 -4.34 8.07
N ASP A 32 9.27 -3.14 8.36
CA ASP A 32 10.58 -2.98 8.96
C ASP A 32 10.57 -3.59 10.38
N PRO A 33 11.37 -4.64 10.66
CA PRO A 33 11.36 -5.30 11.96
C PRO A 33 11.93 -4.42 13.07
N ASP A 34 12.81 -3.47 12.75
CA ASP A 34 13.41 -2.56 13.72
C ASP A 34 12.51 -1.34 13.97
N ARG A 35 11.70 -0.96 12.97
CA ARG A 35 10.82 0.23 13.03
C ARG A 35 9.39 -0.03 12.53
N PRO A 36 8.65 -1.00 13.12
CA PRO A 36 7.34 -1.39 12.61
C PRO A 36 6.29 -0.27 12.72
N GLY A 37 6.40 0.57 13.76
CA GLY A 37 5.52 1.73 13.96
C GLY A 37 5.67 2.77 12.86
N ASP A 38 6.92 3.13 12.54
CA ASP A 38 7.22 4.12 11.49
C ASP A 38 6.85 3.61 10.11
N TRP A 39 7.08 2.33 9.84
CA TRP A 39 6.63 1.69 8.60
C TRP A 39 5.11 1.78 8.44
N ASN A 40 4.37 1.45 9.51
CA ASN A 40 2.90 1.50 9.48
C ASN A 40 2.40 2.95 9.33
N GLN A 41 3.01 3.92 10.01
CA GLN A 41 2.67 5.34 9.86
C GLN A 41 2.96 5.86 8.46
N ALA A 42 4.13 5.52 7.89
CA ALA A 42 4.49 5.89 6.53
C ALA A 42 3.48 5.33 5.50
N LEU A 43 3.02 4.10 5.71
CA LEU A 43 2.05 3.47 4.81
C LEU A 43 0.63 4.08 4.95
N MET A 44 0.22 4.43 6.16
CA MET A 44 -1.03 5.15 6.41
C MET A 44 -1.00 6.54 5.76
N GLU A 45 0.08 7.30 5.96
CA GLU A 45 0.30 8.62 5.37
C GLU A 45 0.33 8.53 3.84
N LEU A 46 1.09 7.59 3.29
CA LEU A 46 1.14 7.34 1.84
C LEU A 46 -0.27 7.10 1.28
N GLY A 47 -1.08 6.27 1.95
CA GLY A 47 -2.45 6.04 1.51
C GLY A 47 -3.34 7.27 1.66
N ALA A 48 -3.14 8.09 2.69
CA ALA A 48 -3.93 9.29 2.92
C ALA A 48 -3.64 10.39 1.88
N THR A 49 -2.38 10.65 1.56
CA THR A 49 -1.97 11.85 0.83
C THR A 49 -1.54 11.62 -0.62
N VAL A 50 -1.10 10.41 -0.98
CA VAL A 50 -0.57 10.12 -2.32
C VAL A 50 -1.37 9.01 -3.01
N CYS A 51 -1.44 7.82 -2.41
CA CYS A 51 -2.24 6.71 -2.89
C CYS A 51 -3.70 6.83 -2.43
N ALA A 52 -4.27 8.03 -2.60
CA ALA A 52 -5.61 8.39 -2.17
C ALA A 52 -6.67 7.51 -2.83
N ALA A 53 -7.83 7.35 -2.17
CA ALA A 53 -8.92 6.52 -2.67
C ALA A 53 -9.40 6.96 -4.07
N ARG A 54 -9.41 8.27 -4.32
CA ARG A 54 -9.78 8.88 -5.60
C ARG A 54 -8.60 9.72 -6.11
N ARG A 55 -8.32 9.63 -7.41
CA ARG A 55 -7.25 10.38 -8.10
C ARG A 55 -5.88 10.26 -7.40
N PRO A 56 -5.30 9.05 -7.27
CA PRO A 56 -4.00 8.89 -6.67
C PRO A 56 -2.92 9.67 -7.45
N ALA A 57 -1.98 10.28 -6.73
CA ALA A 57 -0.86 11.02 -7.32
C ALA A 57 0.27 10.05 -7.71
N CYS A 58 -0.02 9.10 -8.62
CA CYS A 58 0.92 8.06 -9.02
C CYS A 58 2.29 8.58 -9.51
N PRO A 59 2.39 9.71 -10.24
CA PRO A 59 3.70 10.25 -10.65
C PRO A 59 4.61 10.67 -9.49
N SER A 60 4.06 11.04 -8.32
CA SER A 60 4.84 11.40 -7.12
C SER A 60 4.92 10.27 -6.09
N CYS A 61 4.34 9.10 -6.40
CA CYS A 61 4.32 7.99 -5.46
C CYS A 61 5.72 7.34 -5.34
N PRO A 62 6.29 7.26 -4.12
CA PRO A 62 7.67 6.79 -3.92
C PRO A 62 7.84 5.31 -4.24
N VAL A 63 6.75 4.54 -4.21
CA VAL A 63 6.75 3.09 -4.51
C VAL A 63 6.17 2.78 -5.89
N SER A 64 5.96 3.80 -6.73
CA SER A 64 5.30 3.66 -8.03
C SER A 64 6.06 2.79 -9.03
N GLY A 65 7.36 2.58 -8.84
CA GLY A 65 8.18 1.68 -9.65
C GLY A 65 7.90 0.19 -9.39
N TRP A 66 7.30 -0.15 -8.23
CA TRP A 66 6.96 -1.52 -7.84
C TRP A 66 5.45 -1.78 -7.85
N CYS A 67 4.63 -0.79 -8.23
CA CYS A 67 3.18 -0.86 -8.12
C CYS A 67 2.57 -1.63 -9.30
N GLY A 68 2.04 -2.82 -9.00
CA GLY A 68 1.34 -3.67 -9.97
C GLY A 68 0.17 -2.96 -10.64
N ALA A 69 -0.72 -2.31 -9.86
CA ALA A 69 -1.87 -1.61 -10.42
C ALA A 69 -1.46 -0.46 -11.37
N ARG A 70 -0.37 0.25 -11.05
CA ARG A 70 0.17 1.28 -11.95
C ARG A 70 0.70 0.68 -13.26
N ALA A 71 1.38 -0.46 -13.18
CA ALA A 71 1.90 -1.14 -14.36
C ALA A 71 0.76 -1.71 -15.23
N ALA A 72 -0.32 -2.20 -14.61
CA ALA A 72 -1.50 -2.73 -15.27
C ALA A 72 -2.49 -1.65 -15.77
N GLY A 73 -2.41 -0.43 -15.21
CA GLY A 73 -3.35 0.65 -15.52
C GLY A 73 -4.71 0.53 -14.81
N THR A 74 -4.74 -0.13 -13.64
CA THR A 74 -5.94 -0.46 -12.84
C THR A 74 -6.14 0.44 -11.62
#